data_AF-A0A7C1VQ21-F1
#
_entry.id   AF-A0A7C1VQ21-F1
#
_cell.length_a   1.000
_cell.length_b   1.000
_cell.length_c   1.000
_cell.angle_alpha   90.00
_cell.angle_beta   90.00
_cell.angle_gamma   90.00
#
_symmetry.space_group_name_H-M   'P 1'
#
loop_
_entity.id
_entity.type
_entity.pdbx_description
1 polymer ?
#
loop_
_entity_poly.entity_id
_entity_poly.type
_entity_poly.pdbx_seq_one_letter_code
_entity_poly.pdbx_strand_id
1 'polypeptide(L)'
;GSVKAHRAELYLIVFVSIAVGCGATLMLITQVVIDISPWFEPRYMIPLAGMTFANAMNSVSLAAERLLSEVKRECDYSQARINAFQAAFIPTTNAMLAVGLVSLPGMMTGQILSGVSPITAAHYQIVIMCMIFGSAGLSIICFLWLSRSRMIQSLAG
;
A
#
# COMPACT_ATOMS: atom_id res chain seq x y z
N GLY A 1 -20.63 8.27 -23.75
CA GLY A 1 -19.34 7.63 -24.08
C GLY A 1 -18.21 8.02 -23.15
N SER A 2 -17.91 9.32 -23.03
CA SER A 2 -16.72 9.87 -22.35
C SER A 2 -16.54 9.48 -20.86
N VAL A 3 -17.60 9.52 -20.04
CA VAL A 3 -17.50 9.24 -18.59
C VAL A 3 -17.06 7.80 -18.27
N LYS A 4 -17.42 6.81 -19.11
CA LYS A 4 -17.02 5.40 -18.90
C LYS A 4 -15.54 5.19 -19.22
N ALA A 5 -15.01 5.83 -20.26
CA ALA A 5 -13.60 5.74 -20.64
C ALA A 5 -12.69 6.32 -19.55
N HIS A 6 -13.04 7.49 -19.02
CA HIS A 6 -12.25 8.14 -17.97
C HIS A 6 -12.19 7.31 -16.66
N ARG A 7 -13.28 6.62 -16.31
CA ARG A 7 -13.31 5.71 -15.16
C ARG A 7 -12.45 4.46 -15.37
N ALA A 8 -12.54 3.82 -16.53
CA ALA A 8 -11.77 2.61 -16.84
C ALA A 8 -10.25 2.87 -16.76
N GLU A 9 -9.83 4.02 -17.27
CA GLU A 9 -8.42 4.41 -17.23
C GLU A 9 -7.94 4.76 -15.80
N LEU A 10 -8.80 5.37 -14.97
CA LEU A 10 -8.46 5.60 -13.55
C LEU A 10 -8.31 4.27 -12.80
N TYR A 11 -9.19 3.30 -13.04
CA TYR A 11 -9.05 1.96 -12.48
C TYR A 11 -7.76 1.28 -12.93
N LEU A 12 -7.37 1.45 -14.21
CA LEU A 12 -6.12 0.92 -14.72
C LEU A 12 -4.91 1.57 -14.04
N ILE A 13 -4.92 2.88 -13.82
CA ILE A 13 -3.86 3.58 -13.09
C ILE A 13 -3.75 3.02 -11.67
N VAL A 14 -4.87 2.92 -10.93
CA VAL A 14 -4.89 2.35 -9.58
C VAL A 14 -4.32 0.93 -9.57
N PHE A 15 -4.77 0.09 -10.51
CA PHE A 15 -4.31 -1.29 -10.64
C PHE A 15 -2.79 -1.36 -10.89
N VAL A 16 -2.27 -0.59 -11.85
CA VAL A 16 -0.84 -0.56 -12.18
C VAL A 16 -0.02 -0.04 -11.00
N SER A 17 -0.48 1.01 -10.32
CA SER A 17 0.23 1.57 -9.17
C SER A 17 0.35 0.57 -8.01
N ILE A 18 -0.72 -0.16 -7.70
CA ILE A 18 -0.71 -1.21 -6.67
C ILE A 18 0.16 -2.38 -7.13
N ALA A 19 0.02 -2.84 -8.37
CA ALA A 19 0.79 -3.96 -8.90
C ALA A 19 2.30 -3.67 -8.86
N VAL A 20 2.72 -2.46 -9.25
CA VAL A 20 4.13 -2.05 -9.21
C VAL A 20 4.61 -1.89 -7.77
N GLY A 21 3.88 -1.16 -6.92
CA GLY A 21 4.29 -0.91 -5.53
C GLY A 21 4.34 -2.19 -4.69
N CYS A 22 3.29 -3.01 -4.73
CA CYS A 22 3.23 -4.29 -4.03
C CYS A 22 4.17 -5.33 -4.65
N GLY A 23 4.20 -5.45 -5.99
CA GLY A 23 5.05 -6.44 -6.66
C GLY A 23 6.53 -6.20 -6.37
N ALA A 24 7.01 -4.96 -6.50
CA ALA A 24 8.40 -4.63 -6.23
C ALA A 24 8.79 -4.87 -4.77
N THR A 25 7.94 -4.47 -3.82
CA THR A 25 8.22 -4.64 -2.39
C THR A 25 8.12 -6.09 -1.94
N LEU A 26 7.10 -6.82 -2.39
CA LEU A 26 6.95 -8.23 -2.10
C LEU A 26 8.13 -9.03 -2.65
N MET A 27 8.56 -8.77 -3.88
CA MET A 27 9.73 -9.41 -4.47
C MET A 27 11.03 -9.08 -3.70
N LEU A 28 11.26 -7.80 -3.38
CA LEU A 28 12.42 -7.38 -2.60
C LEU A 28 12.46 -8.07 -1.23
N ILE A 29 11.37 -8.03 -0.48
CA ILE A 29 11.35 -8.57 0.89
C ILE A 29 11.44 -10.09 0.90
N THR A 30 10.68 -10.78 0.04
CA THR A 30 10.69 -12.25 0.01
C THR A 30 12.02 -12.83 -0.46
N GLN A 31 12.65 -12.22 -1.47
CA GLN A 31 13.89 -12.74 -2.06
C GLN A 31 15.15 -12.25 -1.34
N VAL A 32 15.21 -10.98 -0.92
CA VAL A 32 16.44 -10.39 -0.38
C VAL A 32 16.49 -10.46 1.15
N VAL A 33 15.35 -10.26 1.82
CA VAL A 33 15.32 -10.13 3.29
C VAL A 33 15.02 -11.45 3.97
N ILE A 34 14.01 -12.18 3.48
CA ILE A 34 13.54 -13.41 4.13
C ILE A 34 14.22 -14.66 3.55
N ASP A 35 14.73 -14.59 2.32
CA ASP A 35 15.33 -15.71 1.58
C ASP A 35 14.43 -16.97 1.57
N ILE A 36 13.18 -16.78 1.14
CA ILE A 36 12.20 -17.88 1.10
C ILE A 36 12.51 -18.78 -0.09
N SER A 37 12.94 -20.02 0.19
CA SER A 37 13.11 -21.07 -0.80
C SER A 37 12.16 -22.24 -0.51
N PRO A 38 11.23 -22.59 -1.42
CA PRO A 38 10.89 -21.92 -2.67
C PRO A 38 10.06 -20.63 -2.45
N TRP A 39 10.22 -19.64 -3.32
CA TRP A 39 9.53 -18.34 -3.20
C TRP A 39 8.00 -18.45 -3.15
N PHE A 40 7.42 -19.51 -3.69
CA PHE A 40 5.98 -19.78 -3.73
C PHE A 40 5.45 -20.57 -2.53
N GLU A 41 6.21 -20.71 -1.44
CA GLU A 41 5.77 -21.41 -0.23
C GLU A 41 4.44 -20.82 0.30
N PRO A 42 3.31 -21.58 0.25
CA PRO A 42 1.98 -21.01 0.47
C PRO A 42 1.78 -20.41 1.86
N ARG A 43 2.44 -21.00 2.87
CA ARG A 43 2.39 -20.54 4.27
C ARG A 43 2.86 -19.09 4.43
N TYR A 44 3.77 -18.62 3.58
CA TYR A 44 4.29 -17.26 3.61
C TYR A 44 3.68 -16.41 2.50
N MET A 45 3.63 -16.92 1.27
CA MET A 45 3.20 -16.15 0.12
C MET A 45 1.75 -15.67 0.25
N ILE A 46 0.83 -16.54 0.68
CA ILE A 46 -0.60 -16.20 0.77
C ILE A 46 -0.83 -15.06 1.79
N PRO A 47 -0.35 -15.15 3.04
CA PRO A 47 -0.51 -14.04 3.99
C PRO A 47 0.23 -12.76 3.58
N LEU A 48 1.49 -12.88 3.13
CA LEU A 48 2.31 -11.71 2.80
C LEU A 48 1.71 -10.94 1.62
N ALA A 49 1.36 -11.63 0.53
CA ALA A 49 0.71 -11.00 -0.61
C ALA A 49 -0.66 -10.43 -0.18
N GLY A 50 -1.49 -11.23 0.48
CA GLY A 50 -2.83 -10.80 0.90
C GLY A 50 -2.82 -9.51 1.71
N MET A 51 -1.98 -9.43 2.75
CA MET A 51 -1.87 -8.22 3.57
C MET A 51 -1.30 -7.04 2.79
N THR A 52 -0.26 -7.25 1.99
CA THR A 52 0.42 -6.18 1.23
C THR A 52 -0.54 -5.52 0.25
N PHE A 53 -1.22 -6.34 -0.56
CA PHE A 53 -2.18 -5.85 -1.55
C PHE A 53 -3.41 -5.22 -0.89
N ALA A 54 -3.95 -5.81 0.17
CA ALA A 54 -5.10 -5.26 0.88
C ALA A 54 -4.81 -3.87 1.49
N ASN A 55 -3.66 -3.73 2.15
CA ASN A 55 -3.26 -2.44 2.73
C ASN A 55 -2.99 -1.39 1.65
N ALA A 56 -2.29 -1.76 0.56
CA ALA A 56 -2.05 -0.83 -0.54
C ALA A 56 -3.34 -0.38 -1.23
N MET A 57 -4.32 -1.28 -1.42
CA MET A 57 -5.65 -0.92 -1.94
C MET A 57 -6.33 0.14 -1.07
N ASN A 58 -6.33 -0.03 0.26
CA ASN A 58 -6.92 0.94 1.18
C ASN A 58 -6.19 2.28 1.12
N SER A 59 -4.86 2.27 1.14
CA SER A 59 -4.04 3.49 1.08
C SER A 59 -4.22 4.25 -0.24
N VAL A 60 -4.21 3.58 -1.38
CA VAL A 60 -4.42 4.22 -2.69
C VAL A 60 -5.84 4.74 -2.83
N SER A 61 -6.84 4.03 -2.30
CA SER A 61 -8.25 4.48 -2.32
C SER A 61 -8.43 5.78 -1.54
N LEU A 62 -7.84 5.86 -0.33
CA LEU A 62 -7.88 7.07 0.49
C LEU A 62 -7.12 8.23 -0.17
N ALA A 63 -5.98 7.95 -0.83
CA ALA A 63 -5.24 8.95 -1.60
C ALA A 63 -6.05 9.50 -2.77
N ALA A 64 -6.75 8.62 -3.51
CA ALA A 64 -7.59 9.01 -4.63
C ALA A 64 -8.76 9.89 -4.19
N GLU A 65 -9.46 9.49 -3.12
CA GLU A 65 -10.57 10.26 -2.56
C GLU A 65 -10.11 11.64 -2.08
N ARG A 66 -9.01 11.69 -1.33
CA ARG A 66 -8.47 12.95 -0.81
C ARG A 66 -7.99 13.84 -1.95
N LEU A 67 -7.29 13.32 -2.94
CA LEU A 67 -6.84 14.08 -4.12
C LEU A 67 -8.03 14.70 -4.86
N LEU A 68 -9.09 13.92 -5.12
CA LEU A 68 -10.30 14.41 -5.76
C LEU A 68 -10.98 15.51 -4.93
N SER A 69 -11.01 15.36 -3.60
CA SER A 69 -11.61 16.37 -2.71
C SER A 69 -10.85 17.71 -2.72
N GLU A 70 -9.52 17.67 -2.80
CA GLU A 70 -8.67 18.86 -2.78
C GLU A 70 -8.69 19.57 -4.14
N VAL A 71 -8.69 18.82 -5.25
CA VAL A 71 -8.80 19.42 -6.60
C VAL A 71 -10.17 20.08 -6.80
N LYS A 72 -11.26 19.51 -6.27
CA LYS A 72 -12.59 20.15 -6.29
C LYS A 72 -12.67 21.45 -5.50
N ARG A 73 -11.74 21.68 -4.58
CA ARG A 73 -11.61 22.91 -3.80
C ARG A 73 -10.68 23.94 -4.47
N GLU A 74 -10.35 23.73 -5.75
CA GLU A 74 -9.45 24.60 -6.54
C GLU A 74 -8.04 24.73 -5.93
N CYS A 75 -7.60 23.77 -5.12
CA CYS A 75 -6.21 23.71 -4.67
C CYS A 75 -5.29 23.33 -5.83
N ASP A 76 -4.10 23.95 -5.87
CA ASP A 76 -3.06 23.56 -6.82
C ASP A 76 -2.74 22.06 -6.68
N TYR A 77 -2.54 21.38 -7.83
CA TYR A 77 -2.30 19.94 -7.86
C TYR A 77 -1.08 19.54 -7.01
N SER A 78 -0.06 20.40 -6.95
CA SER A 78 1.15 20.15 -6.15
C SER A 78 0.83 20.06 -4.66
N GLN A 79 -0.03 20.94 -4.15
CA GLN A 79 -0.47 20.89 -2.76
C GLN A 79 -1.46 19.75 -2.53
N ALA A 80 -2.39 19.54 -3.46
CA ALA A 80 -3.40 18.49 -3.38
C ALA A 80 -2.77 17.09 -3.28
N ARG A 81 -1.71 16.79 -4.06
CA ARG A 81 -1.00 15.50 -3.97
C ARG A 81 -0.30 15.30 -2.63
N ILE A 82 0.26 16.35 -2.03
CA ILE A 82 0.95 16.27 -0.74
C ILE A 82 -0.09 16.00 0.35
N ASN A 83 -1.19 16.76 0.36
CA ASN A 83 -2.29 16.57 1.30
C ASN A 83 -2.91 15.17 1.17
N ALA A 84 -3.08 14.68 -0.07
CA ALA A 84 -3.58 13.35 -0.35
C ALA A 84 -2.63 12.25 0.15
N PHE A 85 -1.32 12.37 -0.13
CA PHE A 85 -0.33 11.43 0.37
C PHE A 85 -0.33 11.38 1.90
N GLN A 86 -0.25 12.53 2.56
CA GLN A 86 -0.22 12.61 4.03
C GLN A 86 -1.47 11.97 4.63
N ALA A 87 -2.66 12.36 4.18
CA ALA A 87 -3.91 11.81 4.69
C ALA A 87 -4.00 10.28 4.49
N ALA A 88 -3.60 9.79 3.32
CA ALA A 88 -3.64 8.38 2.98
C ALA A 88 -2.65 7.50 3.75
N PHE A 89 -1.56 8.10 4.23
CA PHE A 89 -0.46 7.39 4.88
C PHE A 89 -0.54 7.39 6.41
N ILE A 90 -1.41 8.21 7.00
CA ILE A 90 -1.71 8.23 8.44
C ILE A 90 -2.11 6.83 8.96
N PRO A 91 -3.08 6.10 8.35
CA PRO A 91 -3.48 4.80 8.86
C PRO A 91 -2.34 3.78 8.87
N THR A 92 -1.52 3.76 7.83
CA THR A 92 -0.37 2.86 7.70
C THR A 92 0.68 3.15 8.77
N THR A 93 0.97 4.43 9.01
CA THR A 93 1.88 4.86 10.08
C THR A 93 1.35 4.47 11.46
N ASN A 94 0.06 4.73 11.72
CA ASN A 94 -0.57 4.40 13.00
C ASN A 94 -0.59 2.88 13.25
N ALA A 95 -0.87 2.08 12.23
CA ALA A 95 -0.83 0.62 12.32
C ALA A 95 0.58 0.12 12.66
N MET A 96 1.61 0.65 12.00
CA MET A 96 3.00 0.31 12.27
C MET A 96 3.39 0.62 13.72
N LEU A 97 3.00 1.78 14.24
CA LEU A 97 3.24 2.17 15.63
C LEU A 97 2.45 1.31 16.63
N ALA A 98 1.19 0.98 16.33
CA ALA A 98 0.33 0.19 17.22
C ALA A 98 0.88 -1.23 17.46
N VAL A 99 1.47 -1.84 16.43
CA VAL A 99 2.15 -3.14 16.54
C VAL A 99 3.38 -3.06 17.44
N GLY A 100 4.11 -1.93 17.40
CA GLY A 100 5.26 -1.71 18.26
C GLY A 100 4.93 -1.45 19.74
N LEU A 101 3.72 -0.95 20.03
CA LEU A 101 3.34 -0.54 21.38
C LEU A 101 2.48 -1.56 22.13
N VAL A 102 1.45 -2.14 21.51
CA VAL A 102 0.40 -2.87 22.25
C VAL A 102 -0.12 -4.12 21.56
N SER A 103 -0.07 -4.19 20.22
CA SER A 103 -0.81 -5.23 19.49
C SER A 103 0.08 -6.35 18.95
N LEU A 104 -0.31 -7.60 19.23
CA LEU A 104 0.21 -8.81 18.56
C LEU A 104 -0.69 -9.16 17.35
N PRO A 105 -0.24 -8.96 16.11
CA PRO A 105 -1.05 -9.24 14.92
C PRO A 105 -1.45 -10.71 14.82
N GLY A 106 -2.56 -10.99 14.14
CA GLY A 106 -3.12 -12.35 14.05
C GLY A 106 -2.14 -13.41 13.53
N MET A 107 -1.28 -13.07 12.54
CA MET A 107 -0.23 -13.99 12.08
C MET A 107 0.80 -14.27 13.17
N MET A 108 1.29 -13.24 13.86
CA MET A 108 2.28 -13.38 14.93
C MET A 108 1.73 -14.23 16.08
N THR A 109 0.50 -13.96 16.52
CA THR A 109 -0.20 -14.75 17.55
C THR A 109 -0.41 -16.19 17.09
N GLY A 110 -0.81 -16.41 15.83
CA GLY A 110 -0.96 -17.75 15.25
C GLY A 110 0.36 -18.53 15.21
N GLN A 111 1.46 -17.88 14.85
CA GLN A 111 2.80 -18.48 14.90
C GLN A 111 3.19 -18.89 16.33
N ILE A 112 2.96 -18.01 17.30
CA ILE A 112 3.25 -18.30 18.72
C ILE A 112 2.42 -19.49 19.21
N LEU A 113 1.11 -19.51 18.92
CA LEU A 113 0.22 -20.61 19.28
C LEU A 113 0.59 -21.94 18.59
N SER A 114 1.20 -21.87 17.40
CA SER A 114 1.72 -23.05 16.69
C SER A 114 3.09 -23.53 17.19
N GLY A 115 3.66 -22.90 18.22
CA GLY A 115 4.92 -23.30 18.84
C GLY A 115 6.17 -22.57 18.33
N VAL A 116 6.03 -21.53 17.50
CA VAL A 116 7.16 -20.69 17.09
C VAL A 116 7.58 -19.80 18.26
N SER A 117 8.90 -19.61 18.44
CA SER A 117 9.44 -18.70 19.46
C SER A 117 8.89 -17.27 19.28
N PRO A 118 8.43 -16.60 20.36
CA PRO A 118 7.92 -15.23 20.30
C PRO A 118 8.90 -14.22 19.70
N ILE A 119 10.21 -14.41 19.95
CA ILE A 119 11.27 -13.54 19.41
C ILE A 119 11.34 -13.67 17.88
N THR A 120 11.27 -14.89 17.36
CA THR A 120 11.27 -15.15 15.92
C THR A 120 10.03 -14.55 15.27
N ALA A 121 8.84 -14.77 15.86
CA ALA A 121 7.59 -14.21 15.37
C ALA A 121 7.62 -12.67 15.34
N ALA A 122 8.22 -12.03 16.36
CA ALA A 122 8.39 -10.58 16.40
C ALA A 122 9.29 -10.04 15.28
N HIS A 123 10.42 -10.69 15.01
CA HIS A 123 11.32 -10.30 13.90
C HIS A 123 10.62 -10.35 12.54
N TYR A 124 9.88 -11.43 12.25
CA TYR A 124 9.08 -11.52 11.03
C TYR A 124 8.03 -10.43 10.97
N GLN A 125 7.38 -10.12 12.09
CA GLN A 125 6.33 -9.12 12.14
C GLN A 125 6.85 -7.71 11.83
N ILE A 126 8.06 -7.35 12.29
CA ILE A 126 8.72 -6.09 11.95
C ILE A 126 8.95 -6.00 10.43
N VAL A 127 9.47 -7.07 9.83
CA VAL A 127 9.70 -7.12 8.37
C VAL A 127 8.39 -6.95 7.60
N ILE A 128 7.30 -7.58 8.06
CA ILE A 128 5.97 -7.45 7.45
C ILE A 128 5.45 -6.02 7.54
N MET A 129 5.61 -5.35 8.68
CA MET A 129 5.19 -3.97 8.84
C MET A 129 5.98 -3.03 7.92
N CYS A 130 7.29 -3.22 7.80
CA CYS A 130 8.12 -2.47 6.86
C CYS A 130 7.70 -2.71 5.40
N MET A 131 7.35 -3.95 5.05
CA MET A 131 6.84 -4.31 3.73
C MET A 131 5.52 -3.60 3.42
N ILE A 132 4.55 -3.64 4.35
CA ILE A 132 3.26 -2.97 4.18
C ILE A 132 3.47 -1.46 4.04
N PHE A 133 4.28 -0.86 4.92
CA PHE A 133 4.60 0.56 4.89
C PHE A 133 5.23 0.99 3.55
N GLY A 134 6.25 0.25 3.09
CA GLY A 134 6.90 0.51 1.81
C GLY A 134 5.96 0.33 0.62
N SER A 135 5.18 -0.75 0.60
CA SER A 135 4.26 -1.05 -0.49
C SER A 135 3.15 -0.01 -0.64
N ALA A 136 2.57 0.43 0.49
CA ALA A 136 1.56 1.47 0.52
C ALA A 136 2.13 2.80 0.02
N GLY A 137 3.30 3.20 0.52
CA GLY A 137 3.96 4.45 0.14
C GLY A 137 4.29 4.50 -1.36
N LEU A 138 4.92 3.44 -1.87
CA LEU A 138 5.25 3.32 -3.30
C LEU A 138 4.01 3.30 -4.19
N SER A 139 2.96 2.59 -3.77
CA SER A 139 1.70 2.53 -4.53
C SER A 139 1.02 3.90 -4.60
N ILE A 140 0.97 4.64 -3.47
CA ILE A 140 0.41 6.01 -3.45
C ILE A 140 1.26 6.94 -4.33
N ILE A 141 2.59 6.91 -4.21
CA ILE A 141 3.48 7.76 -5.02
C ILE A 141 3.28 7.48 -6.51
N CYS A 142 3.25 6.20 -6.90
CA CYS A 142 3.02 5.80 -8.29
C CYS A 142 1.65 6.29 -8.78
N PHE A 143 0.60 6.13 -7.96
CA PHE A 143 -0.74 6.60 -8.28
C PHE A 143 -0.78 8.12 -8.49
N LEU A 144 -0.28 8.89 -7.53
CA LEU A 144 -0.28 10.36 -7.58
C LEU A 144 0.57 10.92 -8.73
N TRP A 145 1.63 10.21 -9.11
CA TRP A 145 2.48 10.57 -10.23
C TRP A 145 1.78 10.31 -11.57
N LEU A 146 1.19 9.13 -11.75
CA LEU A 146 0.45 8.77 -12.97
C LEU A 146 -0.85 9.57 -13.13
N SER A 147 -1.53 9.92 -12.02
CA SER A 147 -2.76 10.71 -12.07
C SER A 147 -2.53 12.17 -12.49
N ARG A 148 -1.29 12.69 -12.37
CA ARG A 148 -0.97 14.10 -12.66
C ARG A 148 -1.31 14.48 -14.09
N SER A 149 -0.81 13.72 -15.07
CA SER A 149 -0.97 14.02 -16.50
C SER A 149 -2.43 14.07 -16.93
N ARG A 150 -3.31 13.43 -16.16
CA ARG A 150 -4.72 13.21 -16.50
C ARG A 150 -5.67 14.15 -15.77
N MET A 151 -5.40 14.43 -14.49
CA MET A 151 -6.15 15.44 -13.74
C MET A 151 -5.94 16.85 -14.34
N ILE A 152 -4.74 17.14 -14.85
CA ILE A 152 -4.46 18.39 -15.56
C ILE A 152 -5.28 18.49 -16.86
N GLN A 153 -5.48 17.40 -17.59
CA GLN A 153 -6.31 17.39 -18.81
C GLN A 153 -7.80 17.58 -18.51
N SER A 154 -8.30 17.09 -17.36
CA SER A 154 -9.70 17.26 -16.94
C SER A 154 -10.03 18.68 -16.45
N LEU A 155 -9.03 19.48 -16.08
CA LEU A 155 -9.19 20.88 -15.66
C LEU A 155 -9.04 21.86 -16.84
N ALA A 156 -8.48 21.41 -17.97
CA ALA A 156 -8.18 22.23 -19.14
C ALA A 156 -9.23 22.16 -20.26
N GLY A 157 -10.31 21.39 -20.07
CA GLY A 157 -11.43 21.26 -21.00
C GLY A 157 -12.76 21.45 -20.30
#